data_AF-A0A969PD91-F1
#
_entry.id   AF-A0A969PD91-F1
#
_cell.length_a   1.000
_cell.length_b   1.000
_cell.length_c   1.000
_cell.angle_alpha   90.00
_cell.angle_beta   90.00
_cell.angle_gamma   90.00
#
_symmetry.space_group_name_H-M   'P 1'
#
loop_
_entity.id
_entity.type
_entity.pdbx_description
1 polymer ?
#
loop_
_entity_poly.entity_id
_entity_poly.type
_entity_poly.pdbx_seq_one_letter_code
_entity_poly.pdbx_strand_id
1 'polypeptide(L)'
;MAVLTQAAEGAGKPLILLFDQFEQFFVHQKRKQDREPFIQALNEWYQSALPVKILMCIRGDLSDRLVELQHALGYSLGPQEVFRLERFTPREATAVLKVIADSEALQFDERFASELTENELANREDGSISPVDLQILSTNA
;
A
#
# COMPACT_ATOMS: atom_id res chain seq x y z
N MET A 1 -4.15 13.20 -19.46
CA MET A 1 -3.27 14.39 -19.28
C MET A 1 -3.95 15.54 -18.56
N ALA A 2 -5.12 16.04 -19.02
CA ALA A 2 -5.73 17.27 -18.49
C ALA A 2 -5.86 17.36 -16.95
N VAL A 3 -6.32 16.29 -16.29
CA VAL A 3 -6.50 16.27 -14.81
C VAL A 3 -5.17 16.41 -14.06
N LEU A 4 -4.12 15.74 -14.53
CA LEU A 4 -2.80 15.75 -13.89
C LEU A 4 -2.10 17.10 -14.09
N THR A 5 -2.18 17.66 -15.28
CA THR A 5 -1.70 19.01 -15.58
C THR A 5 -2.41 20.04 -14.70
N GLN A 6 -3.74 19.96 -14.60
CA GLN A 6 -4.53 20.86 -13.77
C GLN A 6 -4.19 20.73 -12.27
N ALA A 7 -3.98 19.49 -11.79
CA ALA A 7 -3.54 19.25 -10.42
C ALA A 7 -2.13 19.81 -10.15
N ALA A 8 -1.21 19.67 -11.11
CA ALA A 8 0.17 20.12 -10.96
C ALA A 8 0.26 21.65 -10.96
N GLU A 9 -0.46 22.30 -11.88
CA GLU A 9 -0.56 23.76 -11.99
C GLU A 9 -1.25 24.38 -10.77
N GLY A 10 -2.30 23.73 -10.26
CA GLY A 10 -3.07 24.23 -9.11
C GLY A 10 -2.38 24.05 -7.75
N ALA A 11 -1.56 23.01 -7.58
CA ALA A 11 -0.97 22.67 -6.28
C ALA A 11 0.32 23.43 -5.96
N GLY A 12 1.09 23.85 -6.98
CA GLY A 12 2.42 24.46 -6.79
C GLY A 12 3.40 23.57 -6.01
N LYS A 13 3.14 22.27 -5.93
CA LYS A 13 3.84 21.26 -5.13
C LYS A 13 4.03 19.98 -5.95
N PRO A 14 5.02 19.14 -5.62
CA PRO A 14 5.14 17.80 -6.21
C PRO A 14 3.86 17.00 -6.02
N LEU A 15 3.45 16.27 -7.05
CA LEU A 15 2.29 15.37 -7.00
C LEU A 15 2.74 13.94 -6.72
N ILE A 16 1.94 13.22 -5.94
CA ILE A 16 2.09 11.78 -5.75
C ILE A 16 0.82 11.10 -6.26
N LEU A 17 0.98 10.23 -7.24
CA LEU A 17 -0.06 9.31 -7.68
C LEU A 17 0.05 8.03 -6.85
N LEU A 18 -0.95 7.78 -6.02
CA LEU A 18 -1.04 6.58 -5.19
C LEU A 18 -2.02 5.60 -5.82
N PHE A 19 -1.54 4.39 -6.12
CA PHE A 19 -2.36 3.27 -6.54
C PHE A 19 -2.43 2.25 -5.40
N ASP A 20 -3.52 2.29 -4.64
CA ASP A 20 -3.79 1.30 -3.59
C ASP A 20 -4.44 0.04 -4.17
N GLN A 21 -4.20 -1.12 -3.53
CA GLN A 21 -4.69 -2.43 -3.98
C GLN A 21 -4.46 -2.69 -5.48
N PHE A 22 -3.27 -2.36 -5.99
CA PHE A 22 -3.01 -2.34 -7.42
C PHE A 22 -3.13 -3.72 -8.07
N GLU A 23 -3.10 -4.82 -7.30
CA GLU A 23 -3.45 -6.15 -7.80
C GLU A 23 -4.80 -6.22 -8.51
N GLN A 24 -5.76 -5.38 -8.12
CA GLN A 24 -7.08 -5.33 -8.74
C GLN A 24 -7.01 -4.97 -10.22
N PHE A 25 -6.00 -4.21 -10.65
CA PHE A 25 -5.76 -3.93 -12.06
C PHE A 25 -5.58 -5.22 -12.86
N PHE A 26 -4.76 -6.15 -12.36
CA PHE A 26 -4.50 -7.42 -13.02
C PHE A 26 -5.67 -8.41 -12.95
N VAL A 27 -6.52 -8.28 -11.92
CA VAL A 27 -7.74 -9.09 -11.75
C VAL A 27 -8.82 -8.66 -12.77
N HIS A 28 -9.03 -7.36 -12.93
CA HIS A 28 -10.05 -6.80 -13.82
C HIS A 28 -9.59 -6.79 -15.28
N GLN A 29 -8.33 -6.41 -15.53
CA GLN A 29 -7.73 -6.39 -16.87
C GLN A 29 -6.87 -7.64 -17.06
N LYS A 30 -7.51 -8.77 -17.32
CA LYS A 30 -6.83 -10.08 -17.37
C LYS A 30 -5.90 -10.22 -18.57
N ARG A 31 -6.25 -9.64 -19.73
CA ARG A 31 -5.47 -9.76 -20.97
C ARG A 31 -4.57 -8.55 -21.13
N LYS A 32 -3.37 -8.76 -21.68
CA LYS A 32 -2.41 -7.69 -21.95
C LYS A 32 -3.00 -6.54 -22.76
N GLN A 33 -3.77 -6.86 -23.81
CA GLN A 33 -4.44 -5.86 -24.63
C GLN A 33 -5.41 -4.94 -23.85
N ASP A 34 -6.01 -5.46 -22.76
CA ASP A 34 -6.95 -4.69 -21.94
C ASP A 34 -6.20 -3.78 -20.94
N ARG A 35 -4.93 -4.10 -20.66
CA ARG A 35 -4.02 -3.31 -19.80
C ARG A 35 -3.37 -2.17 -20.56
N GLU A 36 -3.13 -2.35 -21.86
CA GLU A 36 -2.39 -1.43 -22.73
C GLU A 36 -2.83 0.04 -22.57
N PRO A 37 -4.13 0.39 -22.56
CA PRO A 37 -4.53 1.79 -22.45
C PRO A 37 -4.08 2.44 -21.14
N PHE A 38 -4.12 1.69 -20.03
CA PHE A 38 -3.65 2.18 -18.74
C PHE A 38 -2.13 2.30 -18.71
N ILE A 39 -1.42 1.29 -19.22
CA ILE A 39 0.04 1.28 -19.26
C ILE A 39 0.57 2.45 -20.10
N GLN A 40 -0.07 2.73 -21.24
CA GLN A 40 0.28 3.86 -22.09
C GLN A 40 0.07 5.19 -21.35
N ALA A 41 -1.07 5.37 -20.68
CA ALA A 41 -1.33 6.58 -19.89
C ALA A 41 -0.31 6.76 -18.76
N LEU A 42 0.05 5.68 -18.08
CA LEU A 42 1.07 5.68 -17.03
C LEU A 42 2.44 6.09 -17.57
N ASN A 43 2.82 5.58 -18.75
CA ASN A 43 4.07 5.95 -19.41
C ASN A 43 4.10 7.42 -19.82
N GLU A 44 3.00 7.94 -20.37
CA GLU A 44 2.87 9.37 -20.68
C GLU A 44 3.07 10.25 -19.42
N TRP A 45 2.59 9.81 -18.25
CA TRP A 45 2.79 10.53 -17.00
C TRP A 45 4.23 10.45 -16.51
N TYR A 46 4.82 9.26 -16.54
CA TYR A 46 6.18 9.02 -16.10
C TYR A 46 7.21 9.82 -16.92
N GLN A 47 6.97 9.98 -18.23
CA GLN A 47 7.82 10.76 -19.13
C GLN A 47 7.48 12.26 -19.15
N SER A 48 6.43 12.69 -18.45
CA SER A 48 6.03 14.10 -18.45
C SER A 48 7.03 14.99 -17.70
N ALA A 49 7.11 16.27 -18.07
CA ALA A 49 7.93 17.25 -17.35
C ALA A 49 7.32 17.68 -15.99
N LEU A 50 6.15 17.12 -15.62
CA LEU A 50 5.50 17.42 -14.36
C LEU A 50 6.24 16.74 -13.21
N PRO A 51 6.37 17.37 -12.02
CA PRO A 51 7.02 16.78 -10.86
C PRO A 51 6.11 15.74 -10.19
N VAL A 52 5.89 14.60 -10.85
CA VAL A 52 5.00 13.52 -10.40
C VAL A 52 5.83 12.35 -9.90
N LYS A 53 5.50 11.84 -8.72
CA LYS A 53 5.96 10.54 -8.22
C LYS A 53 4.82 9.54 -8.29
N ILE A 54 5.12 8.29 -8.65
CA ILE A 54 4.15 7.20 -8.71
C ILE A 54 4.49 6.22 -7.59
N LEU A 55 3.51 5.95 -6.73
CA LEU A 55 3.58 4.94 -5.68
C LEU A 55 2.52 3.87 -5.95
N MET A 56 2.97 2.62 -6.07
CA MET A 56 2.10 1.46 -6.26
C MET A 56 2.13 0.58 -5.02
N CYS A 57 0.99 0.37 -4.40
CA CYS A 57 0.81 -0.60 -3.34
C CYS A 57 0.26 -1.88 -3.95
N ILE A 58 0.97 -2.98 -3.78
CA ILE A 58 0.57 -4.30 -4.26
C ILE A 58 0.92 -5.34 -3.22
N ARG A 59 0.13 -6.42 -3.16
CA ARG A 59 0.50 -7.58 -2.37
C ARG A 59 1.85 -8.16 -2.83
N GLY A 60 2.69 -8.55 -1.88
CA GLY A 60 4.05 -9.04 -2.16
C GLY A 60 4.08 -10.27 -3.07
N ASP A 61 3.08 -11.16 -2.96
CA ASP A 61 2.93 -12.37 -3.79
C ASP A 61 2.53 -12.07 -5.25
N LEU A 62 2.18 -10.82 -5.57
CA LEU A 62 1.83 -10.35 -6.91
C LEU A 62 2.80 -9.30 -7.45
N SER A 63 3.91 -9.05 -6.75
CA SER A 63 4.91 -8.03 -7.11
C SER A 63 5.60 -8.31 -8.45
N ASP A 64 5.70 -9.57 -8.87
CA ASP A 64 6.22 -9.99 -10.17
C ASP A 64 5.42 -9.41 -11.34
N ARG A 65 4.12 -9.14 -11.13
CA ARG A 65 3.26 -8.50 -12.14
C ARG A 65 3.70 -7.09 -12.50
N LEU A 66 4.44 -6.41 -11.63
CA LEU A 66 4.97 -5.06 -11.89
C LEU A 66 6.09 -5.07 -12.94
N VAL A 67 6.68 -6.22 -13.28
CA VAL A 67 7.70 -6.32 -14.34
C VAL A 67 7.16 -5.83 -15.69
N GLU A 68 5.86 -6.07 -15.96
CA GLU A 68 5.18 -5.56 -17.17
C GLU A 68 5.23 -4.02 -17.24
N LEU A 69 5.00 -3.35 -16.11
CA LEU A 69 5.06 -1.89 -16.03
C LEU A 69 6.49 -1.38 -16.13
N GLN A 70 7.43 -2.02 -15.43
CA GLN A 70 8.85 -1.65 -15.49
C GLN A 70 9.38 -1.66 -16.92
N HIS A 71 9.04 -2.69 -17.70
CA HIS A 71 9.40 -2.76 -19.12
C HIS A 71 8.77 -1.63 -19.93
N ALA A 72 7.47 -1.36 -19.74
CA ALA A 72 6.77 -0.32 -20.48
C ALA A 72 7.28 1.10 -20.16
N LEU A 73 7.68 1.34 -18.91
CA LEU A 73 8.23 2.62 -18.44
C LEU A 73 9.72 2.78 -18.75
N GLY A 74 10.41 1.72 -19.21
CA GLY A 74 11.85 1.71 -19.40
C GLY A 74 12.62 1.94 -18.10
N TYR A 75 12.05 1.53 -16.97
CA TYR A 75 12.57 1.78 -15.63
C TYR A 75 12.57 0.50 -14.81
N SER A 76 13.68 0.23 -14.13
CA SER A 76 13.81 -0.89 -13.21
C SER A 76 13.80 -0.38 -11.78
N LEU A 77 12.96 -0.97 -10.93
CA LEU A 77 12.93 -0.65 -9.51
C LEU A 77 14.21 -1.15 -8.82
N GLY A 78 14.91 -0.24 -8.14
CA GLY A 78 16.05 -0.58 -7.29
C GLY A 78 15.62 -0.85 -5.84
N PRO A 79 16.59 -1.17 -4.96
CA PRO A 79 16.31 -1.43 -3.54
C PRO A 79 15.75 -0.23 -2.76
N GLN A 80 15.93 1.00 -3.28
CA GLN A 80 15.46 2.23 -2.62
C GLN A 80 14.04 2.60 -3.05
N GLU A 81 13.51 1.94 -4.06
CA GLU A 81 12.20 2.20 -4.65
C GLU A 81 11.19 1.07 -4.34
N VAL A 82 11.65 0.04 -3.63
CA VAL A 82 10.83 -1.06 -3.13
C VAL A 82 10.81 -1.01 -1.61
N PHE A 83 9.62 -0.75 -1.05
CA PHE A 83 9.39 -0.76 0.39
C PHE A 83 8.52 -1.95 0.74
N ARG A 84 9.06 -2.88 1.53
CA ARG A 84 8.29 -4.01 2.06
C ARG A 84 7.67 -3.60 3.39
N LEU A 85 6.35 -3.75 3.49
CA LEU A 85 5.67 -3.63 4.77
C LEU A 85 5.90 -4.91 5.57
N GLU A 86 6.55 -4.77 6.71
CA GLU A 86 6.82 -5.87 7.62
C GLU A 86 5.61 -6.14 8.51
N ARG A 87 5.57 -7.38 9.03
CA ARG A 87 4.58 -7.79 10.02
C ARG A 87 4.94 -7.17 11.38
N PHE A 88 3.95 -6.99 12.24
CA PHE A 88 4.16 -6.43 13.56
C PHE A 88 4.61 -7.51 14.55
N THR A 89 5.48 -7.14 15.48
CA THR A 89 5.62 -7.88 16.74
C THR A 89 4.37 -7.67 17.61
N PRO A 90 4.09 -8.55 18.60
CA PRO A 90 2.98 -8.35 19.54
C PRO A 90 3.03 -6.99 20.25
N ARG A 91 4.23 -6.52 20.58
CA ARG A 91 4.44 -5.21 21.19
C ARG A 91 4.06 -4.06 20.25
N GLU A 92 4.49 -4.11 18.99
CA GLU A 92 4.13 -3.08 18.01
C GLU A 92 2.63 -3.10 17.72
N ALA A 93 2.02 -4.29 17.60
CA ALA A 93 0.59 -4.44 17.42
C ALA A 93 -0.21 -3.86 18.60
N THR A 94 0.22 -4.12 19.84
CA THR A 94 -0.39 -3.53 21.04
C THR A 94 -0.33 -2.01 20.99
N ALA A 95 0.80 -1.44 20.56
CA ALA A 95 0.95 0.01 20.41
C ALA A 95 0.01 0.58 19.33
N VAL A 96 -0.17 -0.13 18.21
CA VAL A 96 -1.14 0.27 17.17
C VAL A 96 -2.57 0.26 17.73
N LEU A 97 -2.98 -0.81 18.43
CA LEU A 97 -4.31 -0.90 19.05
C LEU A 97 -4.54 0.24 20.06
N LYS A 98 -3.50 0.60 20.82
CA LYS A 98 -3.57 1.75 21.73
C LYS A 98 -3.84 3.06 20.99
N VAL A 99 -3.13 3.32 19.89
CA VAL A 99 -3.34 4.54 19.08
C VAL A 99 -4.77 4.60 18.54
N ILE A 100 -5.32 3.47 18.12
CA ILE A 100 -6.70 3.37 17.62
C ILE A 100 -7.71 3.61 18.75
N ALA A 101 -7.52 3.00 19.92
CA ALA A 101 -8.39 3.23 21.07
C ALA A 101 -8.35 4.70 21.52
N ASP A 102 -7.15 5.30 21.55
CA ASP A 102 -6.97 6.71 21.90
C ASP A 102 -7.65 7.64 20.87
N SER A 103 -7.61 7.32 19.57
CA SER A 103 -8.27 8.13 18.53
C SER A 103 -9.79 8.07 18.58
N GLU A 104 -10.34 6.91 18.97
CA GLU A 104 -11.79 6.68 19.11
C GLU A 104 -12.31 6.96 20.53
N ALA A 105 -11.46 7.50 21.42
CA ALA A 105 -11.76 7.75 22.83
C ALA A 105 -12.30 6.52 23.60
N LEU A 106 -11.84 5.33 23.23
CA LEU A 106 -12.18 4.07 23.89
C LEU A 106 -11.28 3.82 25.10
N GLN A 107 -11.81 3.13 26.11
CA GLN A 107 -10.98 2.64 27.21
C GLN A 107 -10.05 1.55 26.70
N PHE A 108 -8.76 1.69 27.01
CA PHE A 108 -7.73 0.74 26.58
C PHE A 108 -7.17 -0.03 27.78
N ASP A 109 -7.38 -1.35 27.79
CA ASP A 109 -6.72 -2.26 28.73
C ASP A 109 -5.46 -2.82 28.06
N GLU A 110 -4.30 -2.30 28.48
CA GLU A 110 -3.00 -2.69 27.92
C GLU A 110 -2.69 -4.16 28.17
N ARG A 111 -3.09 -4.72 29.32
CA ARG A 111 -2.84 -6.12 29.63
C ARG A 111 -3.67 -7.02 28.71
N PHE A 112 -4.95 -6.72 28.55
CA PHE A 112 -5.81 -7.46 27.64
C PHE A 112 -5.29 -7.40 26.19
N ALA A 113 -4.90 -6.21 25.72
CA ALA A 113 -4.37 -6.04 24.37
C ALA A 113 -3.05 -6.81 24.15
N SER A 114 -2.15 -6.82 25.13
CA SER A 114 -0.94 -7.65 25.09
C SER A 114 -1.28 -9.14 25.05
N GLU A 115 -2.17 -9.62 25.92
CA GLU A 115 -2.57 -11.03 25.93
C GLU A 115 -3.24 -11.44 24.60
N LEU A 116 -4.09 -10.58 24.04
CA LEU A 116 -4.75 -10.78 22.74
C LEU A 116 -3.72 -10.85 21.60
N THR A 117 -2.80 -9.89 21.54
CA THR A 117 -1.81 -9.83 20.46
C THR A 117 -0.85 -11.01 20.52
N GLU A 118 -0.41 -11.42 21.71
CA GLU A 118 0.53 -12.54 21.88
C GLU A 118 -0.11 -13.91 21.64
N ASN A 119 -1.34 -14.13 22.09
CA ASN A 119 -1.91 -15.49 22.13
C ASN A 119 -2.93 -15.77 21.03
N GLU A 120 -3.63 -14.74 20.54
CA GLU A 120 -4.73 -14.92 19.57
C GLU A 120 -4.37 -14.41 18.17
N LEU A 121 -3.63 -13.30 18.07
CA LEU A 121 -3.31 -12.68 16.76
C LEU A 121 -1.94 -13.08 16.21
N ALA A 122 -0.99 -13.42 17.06
CA ALA A 122 0.34 -13.82 16.61
C ALA A 122 0.28 -15.14 15.84
N ASN A 123 0.96 -15.18 14.69
CA ASN A 123 1.14 -16.44 13.95
C ASN A 123 1.95 -17.43 14.82
N ARG A 124 1.49 -18.68 14.89
CA ARG A 124 2.10 -19.71 15.76
C ARG A 124 3.50 -20.14 15.35
N GLU A 125 3.89 -19.91 14.10
CA GLU A 125 5.19 -20.31 13.56
C GLU A 125 6.25 -19.23 13.79
N ASP A 126 5.94 -17.96 13.49
CA ASP A 126 6.90 -16.86 13.51
C ASP A 126 6.63 -15.78 14.56
N GLY A 127 5.53 -15.88 15.32
CA GLY A 127 5.14 -14.94 16.38
C GLY A 127 4.71 -13.56 15.88
N SER A 128 4.58 -13.37 14.56
CA SER A 128 4.29 -12.07 13.96
C SER A 128 2.81 -11.89 13.62
N ILE A 129 2.36 -10.64 13.64
CA ILE A 129 0.97 -10.25 13.44
C ILE A 129 0.82 -9.53 12.10
N SER A 130 -0.17 -9.94 11.30
CA SER A 130 -0.43 -9.31 10.01
C SER A 130 -1.02 -7.91 10.24
N PRO A 131 -0.58 -6.88 9.51
CA PRO A 131 -1.28 -5.60 9.51
C PRO A 131 -2.78 -5.71 9.17
N VAL A 132 -3.15 -6.69 8.34
CA VAL A 132 -4.55 -6.96 7.97
C VAL A 132 -5.38 -7.40 9.19
N ASP A 133 -4.82 -8.21 10.08
CA ASP A 133 -5.55 -8.71 11.26
C ASP A 133 -5.91 -7.54 12.20
N LEU A 134 -5.00 -6.56 12.33
CA LEU A 134 -5.26 -5.34 13.11
C LEU A 134 -6.29 -4.43 12.44
N GLN A 135 -6.26 -4.32 11.11
CA GLN A 135 -7.22 -3.51 10.37
C GLN A 135 -8.65 -4.06 10.49
N ILE A 136 -8.84 -5.38 10.47
CA ILE A 136 -10.16 -6.02 10.64
C ILE A 136 -10.75 -5.69 12.01
N LEU A 137 -9.92 -5.63 13.05
CA LEU A 137 -10.36 -5.28 14.40
C LEU A 137 -10.75 -3.80 14.52
N SER A 138 -10.15 -2.91 13.74
CA SER A 138 -10.40 -1.47 13.82
C SER A 138 -11.52 -0.95 12.92
N THR A 139 -11.92 -1.69 11.88
CA THR A 139 -13.02 -1.29 10.98
C THR A 139 -14.39 -1.86 11.36
N ASN A 140 -14.45 -2.77 12.34
CA ASN A 140 -15.69 -3.36 12.85
C ASN A 140 -16.07 -2.85 14.27
N ALA A 141 -15.40 -1.82 14.77
CA ALA A 141 -15.68 -1.18 16.05
C ALA A 141 -16.70 -0.04 15.92
#